data_AF-A0A973GFE4-F1
#
_entry.id   AF-A0A973GFE4-F1
#
_cell.length_a   1.000
_cell.length_b   1.000
_cell.length_c   1.000
_cell.angle_alpha   90.00
_cell.angle_beta   90.00
_cell.angle_gamma   90.00
#
_symmetry.space_group_name_H-M   'P 1'
#
loop_
_entity.id
_entity.type
_entity.pdbx_description
1 polymer ?
#
loop_
_entity_poly.entity_id
_entity_poly.type
_entity_poly.pdbx_seq_one_letter_code
_entity_poly.pdbx_strand_id
1 'polypeptide(L)'
;MGLLGRLLYFGVVFAAAALVAQVPFVGLPLALVIALAGAWFYWQSRSATPAAGSSAPAERPMAATADSTEPVLAASDRAVRLFSHGRQAVAGEYYKARDLARIVGRRHAGTTGDWDHGLRESARLEREPGNKHDRDAVRVRMALGGQWLTLGYLPRDDAVKWQPTLKELESGGLVAQCLARIYKDGRGNGHQVVLHLSEPDRAVAGNSAPDGAVLLDAERECAVIGEQHCQDALSERAGWIGPVWATLHAGTVPTGKHSGAPTVEVRVDGKVAGTMAAAQGARYGTLPSLGPVVACEAEIFEGSRYREVRLFLPKVD
;
A
#
# COMPACT_ATOMS: atom_id res chain seq x y z
N MET A 1 18.95 8.06 -22.51
CA MET A 1 19.25 9.42 -23.06
C MET A 1 20.43 9.35 -24.02
N GLY A 2 20.25 9.84 -25.25
CA GLY A 2 21.36 10.04 -26.20
C GLY A 2 22.29 11.17 -25.77
N LEU A 3 23.46 11.30 -26.43
CA LEU A 3 24.52 12.26 -26.08
C LEU A 3 23.99 13.70 -25.97
N LEU A 4 23.11 14.10 -26.90
CA LEU A 4 22.49 15.42 -26.94
C LEU A 4 21.59 15.69 -25.71
N GLY A 5 20.84 14.68 -25.25
CA GLY A 5 19.96 14.81 -24.08
C GLY A 5 20.72 14.97 -22.77
N ARG A 6 21.92 14.39 -22.68
CA ARG A 6 22.80 14.56 -21.51
C ARG A 6 23.35 15.98 -21.43
N LEU A 7 23.79 16.53 -22.56
CA LEU A 7 24.31 17.89 -22.63
C LEU A 7 23.23 18.92 -22.28
N LEU A 8 22.00 18.72 -22.75
CA LEU A 8 20.86 19.57 -22.39
C LEU A 8 20.50 19.48 -20.90
N TYR A 9 20.42 18.28 -20.34
CA TYR A 9 20.09 18.11 -18.92
C TYR A 9 21.13 18.75 -18.00
N PHE A 10 22.41 18.45 -18.20
CA PHE A 10 23.47 19.06 -17.39
C PHE A 10 23.57 20.57 -17.64
N GLY A 11 23.35 21.04 -18.87
CA GLY A 11 23.30 22.47 -19.17
C GLY A 11 22.27 23.22 -18.34
N VAL A 12 21.06 22.68 -18.19
CA VAL A 12 19.99 23.28 -17.36
C VAL A 12 20.36 23.26 -15.88
N VAL A 13 20.88 22.15 -15.36
CA VAL A 13 21.28 22.03 -13.95
C VAL A 13 22.41 23.00 -13.60
N PHE A 14 23.42 23.14 -14.47
CA PHE A 14 24.52 24.07 -14.26
C PHE A 14 24.09 25.54 -14.38
N ALA A 15 23.17 25.85 -15.30
CA ALA A 15 22.61 27.21 -15.40
C ALA A 15 21.84 27.59 -14.13
N ALA A 16 21.02 26.68 -13.59
CA ALA A 16 20.30 26.90 -12.35
C ALA A 16 21.24 27.08 -11.14
N ALA A 17 22.28 26.24 -11.03
CA ALA A 17 23.27 26.35 -9.97
C ALA A 17 24.07 27.66 -10.05
N ALA A 18 24.47 28.09 -11.26
CA ALA A 18 25.18 29.34 -11.47
C ALA A 18 24.36 30.58 -11.09
N LEU A 19 23.05 30.54 -11.34
CA LEU A 19 22.13 31.63 -11.03
C LEU A 19 21.92 31.76 -9.51
N VAL A 20 21.85 30.62 -8.80
CA VAL A 20 21.75 30.59 -7.33
C VAL A 20 23.06 30.98 -6.65
N ALA A 21 24.22 30.69 -7.24
CA ALA A 21 25.54 31.03 -6.70
C ALA A 21 25.80 32.54 -6.60
N GLN A 22 25.03 33.37 -7.31
CA GLN A 22 25.16 34.84 -7.27
C GLN A 22 24.51 35.47 -6.01
N VAL A 23 23.78 34.68 -5.21
CA VAL A 23 23.16 35.17 -3.96
C VAL A 23 24.21 35.21 -2.84
N PRO A 24 24.50 36.39 -2.24
CA PRO A 24 25.52 36.50 -1.21
C PRO A 24 25.15 35.70 0.05
N PHE A 25 26.17 35.13 0.72
CA PHE A 25 26.12 34.33 1.95
C PHE A 25 25.43 32.94 1.89
N VAL A 26 24.48 32.71 0.98
CA VAL A 26 23.73 31.43 0.92
C VAL A 26 23.84 30.72 -0.44
N GLY A 27 24.23 31.44 -1.49
CA GLY A 27 24.18 30.95 -2.87
C GLY A 27 25.11 29.78 -3.16
N LEU A 28 26.36 29.83 -2.68
CA LEU A 28 27.37 28.83 -2.98
C LEU A 28 27.09 27.44 -2.35
N PRO A 29 26.71 27.32 -1.06
CA PRO A 29 26.34 26.02 -0.49
C PRO A 29 25.04 25.47 -1.13
N LEU A 30 24.07 26.32 -1.43
CA LEU A 30 22.82 25.88 -2.06
C LEU A 30 23.03 25.44 -3.53
N ALA A 31 23.90 26.11 -4.27
CA ALA A 31 24.28 25.72 -5.62
C ALA A 31 24.96 24.34 -5.65
N LEU A 32 25.80 24.03 -4.66
CA LEU A 32 26.39 22.70 -4.51
C LEU A 32 25.35 21.63 -4.22
N VAL A 33 24.36 21.90 -3.37
CA VAL A 33 23.25 20.98 -3.09
C VAL A 33 22.45 20.70 -4.37
N ILE A 34 22.14 21.73 -5.16
CA ILE A 34 21.40 21.59 -6.43
C ILE A 34 22.20 20.75 -7.44
N ALA A 35 23.51 20.99 -7.57
CA ALA A 35 24.37 20.22 -8.46
C ALA A 35 24.49 18.74 -8.03
N LEU A 36 24.64 18.49 -6.73
CA LEU A 36 24.71 17.14 -6.18
C LEU A 36 23.38 16.39 -6.32
N ALA A 37 22.25 17.04 -6.05
CA ALA A 37 20.92 16.47 -6.25
C ALA A 37 20.65 16.16 -7.73
N GLY A 38 21.04 17.05 -8.65
CA GLY A 38 20.91 16.84 -10.08
C GLY A 38 21.76 15.69 -10.60
N ALA A 39 22.99 15.54 -10.08
CA ALA A 39 23.89 14.42 -10.38
C ALA A 39 23.38 13.09 -9.80
N TRP A 40 22.88 13.10 -8.57
CA TRP A 40 22.29 11.93 -7.91
C TRP A 40 21.05 11.43 -8.66
N PHE A 41 20.12 12.34 -9.01
CA PHE A 41 18.93 12.01 -9.80
C PHE A 41 19.28 11.47 -11.20
N TYR A 42 20.31 12.04 -11.84
CA TYR A 42 20.83 11.53 -13.11
C TYR A 42 21.43 10.12 -12.96
N TRP A 43 22.11 9.82 -11.86
CA TRP A 43 22.68 8.50 -11.62
C TRP A 43 21.58 7.47 -11.34
N GLN A 44 20.59 7.82 -10.52
CA GLN A 44 19.45 6.97 -10.18
C GLN A 44 18.60 6.63 -11.41
N SER A 45 18.39 7.59 -12.32
CA SER A 45 17.68 7.35 -13.59
C SER A 45 18.48 6.52 -14.60
N ARG A 46 19.81 6.44 -14.46
CA ARG A 46 20.69 5.61 -15.31
C ARG A 46 20.77 4.15 -14.85
N SER A 47 20.51 3.88 -13.57
CA SER A 47 20.38 2.52 -13.01
C SER A 47 19.17 1.74 -13.56
N ALA A 48 18.29 2.39 -14.34
CA ALA A 48 17.07 1.82 -14.89
C ALA A 48 17.10 1.61 -16.42
N THR A 49 18.26 1.29 -17.03
CA THR A 49 18.31 0.86 -18.44
C THR A 49 18.99 -0.51 -18.55
N PRO A 50 18.29 -1.57 -19.00
CA PRO A 50 18.91 -2.85 -19.30
C PRO A 50 19.74 -2.75 -20.57
N ALA A 51 20.88 -3.45 -20.58
CA ALA A 51 21.71 -3.62 -21.75
C ALA A 51 20.93 -4.34 -22.86
N ALA A 52 20.80 -3.68 -24.02
CA ALA A 52 20.44 -4.32 -25.26
C ALA A 52 21.64 -5.15 -25.73
N GLY A 53 21.58 -6.46 -25.50
CA GLY A 53 22.44 -7.46 -26.11
C GLY A 53 21.63 -8.28 -27.09
N SER A 54 21.74 -7.95 -28.38
CA SER A 54 21.22 -8.73 -29.49
C SER A 54 22.16 -9.89 -29.80
N SER A 55 21.68 -11.13 -29.67
CA SER A 55 22.09 -12.24 -30.52
C SER A 55 20.90 -13.21 -30.69
N ALA A 56 20.47 -13.38 -31.93
CA ALA A 56 19.51 -14.39 -32.36
C ALA A 56 20.24 -15.73 -32.66
N PRO A 57 19.55 -16.83 -32.98
CA PRO A 57 19.33 -17.93 -32.05
C PRO A 57 20.07 -19.20 -32.47
N ALA A 58 20.49 -20.00 -31.48
CA ALA A 58 20.82 -21.41 -31.70
C ALA A 58 19.66 -22.26 -31.16
N GLU A 59 18.94 -22.92 -32.07
CA GLU A 59 18.03 -24.02 -31.79
C GLU A 59 18.68 -25.05 -30.86
N ARG A 60 18.01 -25.35 -29.74
CA ARG A 60 18.04 -26.65 -29.06
C ARG A 60 16.81 -26.82 -28.16
N PRO A 61 16.35 -28.07 -27.98
CA PRO A 61 14.94 -28.40 -27.85
C PRO A 61 14.35 -28.17 -26.45
N MET A 62 13.04 -27.90 -26.46
CA MET A 62 12.11 -27.92 -25.34
C MET A 62 12.43 -29.00 -24.30
N ALA A 63 12.89 -28.56 -23.12
CA ALA A 63 12.69 -29.29 -21.88
C ALA A 63 11.53 -28.60 -21.14
N ALA A 64 10.45 -29.33 -20.96
CA ALA A 64 9.21 -28.90 -20.33
C ALA A 64 9.47 -28.20 -18.99
N THR A 65 9.04 -26.94 -18.90
CA THR A 65 8.97 -26.22 -17.63
C THR A 65 7.91 -26.90 -16.78
N ALA A 66 8.32 -27.46 -15.64
CA ALA A 66 7.43 -28.04 -14.65
C ALA A 66 6.41 -26.98 -14.22
N ASP A 67 5.19 -27.18 -14.68
CA ASP A 67 3.99 -26.48 -14.28
C ASP A 67 3.85 -26.59 -12.76
N SER A 68 4.13 -25.51 -12.05
CA SER A 68 3.99 -25.45 -10.59
C SER A 68 2.52 -25.22 -10.25
N THR A 69 1.69 -26.18 -10.65
CA THR A 69 0.27 -26.25 -10.35
C THR A 69 0.11 -27.04 -9.06
N GLU A 70 0.18 -26.36 -7.92
CA GLU A 70 -0.18 -26.98 -6.65
C GLU A 70 -1.69 -26.88 -6.42
N PRO A 71 -2.38 -28.01 -6.16
CA PRO A 71 -3.76 -28.00 -5.72
C PRO A 71 -3.87 -27.39 -4.32
N VAL A 72 -4.97 -26.67 -4.08
CA VAL A 72 -5.31 -26.09 -2.78
C VAL A 72 -5.53 -27.22 -1.77
N LEU A 73 -4.47 -27.58 -1.05
CA LEU A 73 -4.59 -28.34 0.19
C LEU A 73 -5.06 -27.38 1.27
N ALA A 74 -6.19 -27.73 1.88
CA ALA A 74 -6.87 -26.97 2.92
C ALA A 74 -6.06 -26.93 4.22
N ALA A 75 -5.00 -26.15 4.26
CA ALA A 75 -4.54 -25.56 5.50
C ALA A 75 -5.54 -24.46 5.87
N SER A 76 -6.05 -24.47 7.10
CA SER A 76 -7.05 -23.51 7.59
C SER A 76 -6.59 -22.07 7.27
N ASP A 77 -7.26 -21.46 6.30
CA ASP A 77 -6.76 -20.33 5.51
C ASP A 77 -7.07 -19.00 6.21
N ARG A 78 -6.66 -18.91 7.49
CA ARG A 78 -6.91 -17.72 8.32
C ARG A 78 -6.03 -16.59 7.82
N ALA A 79 -6.58 -15.79 6.93
CA ALA A 79 -5.89 -14.64 6.40
C ALA A 79 -6.00 -13.43 7.34
N VAL A 80 -4.92 -12.66 7.43
CA VAL A 80 -4.91 -11.33 8.05
C VAL A 80 -4.80 -10.29 6.95
N ARG A 81 -5.77 -9.37 6.92
CA ARG A 81 -5.67 -8.19 6.05
C ARG A 81 -4.65 -7.22 6.65
N LEU A 82 -3.58 -6.98 5.90
CA LEU A 82 -2.58 -5.96 6.15
C LEU A 82 -3.12 -4.56 5.81
N PHE A 83 -2.65 -3.57 6.55
CA PHE A 83 -3.01 -2.16 6.36
C PHE A 83 -2.39 -1.61 5.08
N SER A 84 -3.04 -0.60 4.52
CA SER A 84 -2.90 -0.20 3.11
C SER A 84 -2.34 1.21 2.90
N HIS A 85 -1.62 1.76 3.89
CA HIS A 85 -1.10 3.14 3.90
C HIS A 85 0.15 3.39 3.04
N GLY A 86 0.38 2.60 2.01
CA GLY A 86 1.54 2.74 1.13
C GLY A 86 1.32 2.08 -0.21
N ARG A 87 2.32 2.18 -1.08
CA ARG A 87 2.31 1.57 -2.42
C ARG A 87 3.61 0.83 -2.62
N GLN A 88 3.50 -0.46 -2.89
CA GLN A 88 4.62 -1.35 -3.13
C GLN A 88 4.51 -1.90 -4.55
N ALA A 89 5.53 -1.63 -5.36
CA ALA A 89 5.64 -2.24 -6.68
C ALA A 89 5.93 -3.74 -6.54
N VAL A 90 5.45 -4.53 -7.49
CA VAL A 90 5.78 -5.95 -7.62
C VAL A 90 6.91 -6.12 -8.65
N ALA A 91 7.87 -6.98 -8.34
CA ALA A 91 8.97 -7.34 -9.23
C ALA A 91 8.65 -8.63 -10.01
N GLY A 92 9.15 -8.73 -11.24
CA GLY A 92 9.05 -9.94 -12.07
C GLY A 92 7.72 -10.12 -12.82
N GLU A 93 6.85 -9.11 -12.79
CA GLU A 93 5.53 -9.11 -13.44
C GLU A 93 5.59 -9.36 -14.95
N TYR A 94 6.67 -8.89 -15.59
CA TYR A 94 6.96 -9.13 -17.00
C TYR A 94 6.92 -10.62 -17.36
N TYR A 95 7.47 -11.48 -16.49
CA TYR A 95 7.49 -12.94 -16.70
C TYR A 95 6.13 -13.60 -16.41
N LYS A 96 5.16 -12.84 -15.89
CA LYS A 96 3.82 -13.28 -15.47
C LYS A 96 2.70 -12.62 -16.26
N ALA A 97 3.01 -12.01 -17.40
CA ALA A 97 2.04 -11.30 -18.24
C ALA A 97 0.83 -12.15 -18.64
N ARG A 98 1.01 -13.46 -18.91
CA ARG A 98 -0.10 -14.37 -19.24
C ARG A 98 -1.02 -14.60 -18.04
N ASP A 99 -0.47 -14.79 -16.85
CA ASP A 99 -1.26 -15.01 -15.64
C ASP A 99 -1.99 -13.72 -15.22
N LEU A 100 -1.32 -12.58 -15.32
CA LEU A 100 -1.93 -11.27 -15.13
C LEU A 100 -3.08 -11.02 -16.11
N ALA A 101 -2.89 -11.33 -17.40
CA ALA A 101 -3.95 -11.21 -18.39
C ALA A 101 -5.15 -12.14 -18.10
N ARG A 102 -4.91 -13.33 -17.54
CA ARG A 102 -5.98 -14.24 -17.09
C ARG A 102 -6.74 -13.69 -15.91
N ILE A 103 -6.04 -13.09 -14.94
CA ILE A 103 -6.68 -12.43 -13.78
C ILE A 103 -7.52 -11.26 -14.27
N VAL A 104 -6.94 -10.32 -15.02
CA VAL A 104 -7.67 -9.15 -15.53
C VAL A 104 -8.86 -9.58 -16.38
N GLY A 105 -8.67 -10.57 -17.25
CA GLY A 105 -9.70 -11.10 -18.12
C GLY A 105 -10.28 -10.00 -19.01
N ARG A 106 -11.61 -9.85 -18.99
CA ARG A 106 -12.32 -8.80 -19.74
C ARG A 106 -12.62 -7.55 -18.91
N ARG A 107 -12.13 -7.48 -17.66
CA ARG A 107 -12.42 -6.38 -16.76
C ARG A 107 -11.62 -5.14 -17.13
N HIS A 108 -12.19 -3.98 -16.83
CA HIS A 108 -11.50 -2.72 -17.03
C HIS A 108 -10.38 -2.57 -15.98
N ALA A 109 -9.21 -2.15 -16.44
CA ALA A 109 -8.09 -1.72 -15.61
C ALA A 109 -7.62 -0.37 -16.17
N GLY A 110 -7.56 0.64 -15.30
CA GLY A 110 -7.02 1.95 -15.63
C GLY A 110 -5.54 1.86 -16.06
N THR A 111 -5.05 2.89 -16.74
CA THR A 111 -3.64 2.96 -17.15
C THR A 111 -2.74 3.39 -16.01
N THR A 112 -1.47 2.97 -16.03
CA THR A 112 -0.47 3.47 -15.07
C THR A 112 -0.46 5.00 -15.05
N GLY A 113 -0.59 5.58 -13.85
CA GLY A 113 -0.76 7.03 -13.64
C GLY A 113 -2.18 7.43 -13.28
N ASP A 114 -3.18 6.64 -13.67
CA ASP A 114 -4.56 6.76 -13.21
C ASP A 114 -4.79 5.86 -12.00
N TRP A 115 -4.23 6.28 -10.86
CA TRP A 115 -4.16 5.49 -9.63
C TRP A 115 -5.52 5.20 -9.00
N ASP A 116 -6.55 5.97 -9.34
CA ASP A 116 -7.89 5.81 -8.78
C ASP A 116 -8.69 4.70 -9.50
N HIS A 117 -8.35 4.38 -10.76
CA HIS A 117 -9.10 3.43 -11.60
C HIS A 117 -8.39 2.09 -11.85
N GLY A 118 -7.40 1.74 -11.03
CA GLY A 118 -6.78 0.41 -11.08
C GLY A 118 -7.78 -0.70 -10.77
N LEU A 119 -7.71 -1.83 -11.47
CA LEU A 119 -8.52 -3.00 -11.17
C LEU A 119 -8.15 -3.56 -9.79
N ARG A 120 -9.13 -3.66 -8.91
CA ARG A 120 -8.93 -4.02 -7.51
C ARG A 120 -8.94 -5.53 -7.32
N GLU A 121 -7.96 -6.03 -6.57
CA GLU A 121 -7.77 -7.45 -6.27
C GLU A 121 -7.25 -7.67 -4.84
N SER A 122 -7.36 -8.89 -4.33
CA SER A 122 -6.67 -9.32 -3.10
C SER A 122 -5.43 -10.12 -3.44
N ALA A 123 -4.29 -9.71 -2.88
CA ALA A 123 -3.02 -10.42 -3.02
C ALA A 123 -2.61 -11.07 -1.69
N ARG A 124 -1.96 -12.23 -1.78
CA ARG A 124 -1.25 -12.89 -0.68
C ARG A 124 0.24 -12.63 -0.75
N LEU A 125 0.85 -12.46 0.41
CA LEU A 125 2.28 -12.42 0.60
C LEU A 125 2.73 -13.70 1.31
N GLU A 126 3.58 -14.48 0.66
CA GLU A 126 4.08 -15.76 1.18
C GLU A 126 5.61 -15.76 1.13
N ARG A 127 6.28 -16.10 2.25
CA ARG A 127 7.75 -16.21 2.23
C ARG A 127 8.15 -17.46 1.44
N GLU A 128 9.26 -17.36 0.73
CA GLU A 128 9.82 -18.47 -0.04
C GLU A 128 11.28 -18.73 0.37
N PRO A 129 11.55 -19.20 1.62
CA PRO A 129 12.91 -19.36 2.13
C PRO A 129 13.76 -20.39 1.36
N GLY A 130 13.11 -21.31 0.62
CA GLY A 130 13.77 -22.28 -0.25
C GLY A 130 14.07 -21.76 -1.67
N ASN A 131 13.80 -20.49 -1.97
CA ASN A 131 14.05 -19.94 -3.30
C ASN A 131 15.55 -19.92 -3.60
N LYS A 132 15.94 -20.52 -4.74
CA LYS A 132 17.33 -20.67 -5.17
C LYS A 132 18.08 -19.36 -5.47
N HIS A 133 17.36 -18.27 -5.70
CA HIS A 133 17.93 -16.97 -6.09
C HIS A 133 17.97 -15.99 -4.93
N ASP A 134 17.00 -16.07 -4.03
CA ASP A 134 16.87 -15.16 -2.90
C ASP A 134 16.15 -15.84 -1.73
N ARG A 135 16.89 -16.16 -0.67
CA ARG A 135 16.33 -16.79 0.54
C ARG A 135 15.30 -15.91 1.26
N ASP A 136 15.32 -14.61 1.00
CA ASP A 136 14.42 -13.63 1.60
C ASP A 136 13.25 -13.29 0.65
N ALA A 137 13.08 -14.05 -0.44
CA ALA A 137 12.02 -13.84 -1.41
C ALA A 137 10.63 -13.91 -0.75
N VAL A 138 9.80 -12.92 -1.10
CA VAL A 138 8.37 -12.89 -0.74
C VAL A 138 7.57 -12.93 -2.02
N ARG A 139 6.81 -14.00 -2.20
CA ARG A 139 6.00 -14.28 -3.37
C ARG A 139 4.67 -13.54 -3.25
N VAL A 140 4.23 -12.93 -4.34
CA VAL A 140 2.93 -12.26 -4.47
C VAL A 140 1.99 -13.16 -5.26
N ARG A 141 0.88 -13.56 -4.65
CA ARG A 141 -0.12 -14.45 -5.28
C ARG A 141 -1.49 -13.83 -5.31
N MET A 142 -2.28 -14.16 -6.33
CA MET A 142 -3.69 -13.78 -6.42
C MET A 142 -4.54 -14.99 -6.80
N ALA A 143 -5.81 -14.97 -6.37
CA ALA A 143 -6.74 -16.04 -6.67
C ALA A 143 -7.37 -15.87 -8.06
N LEU A 144 -7.46 -16.96 -8.81
CA LEU A 144 -8.25 -17.06 -10.03
C LEU A 144 -8.90 -18.44 -10.11
N GLY A 145 -10.23 -18.49 -10.13
CA GLY A 145 -10.97 -19.75 -10.31
C GLY A 145 -10.64 -20.82 -9.25
N GLY A 146 -10.43 -20.41 -8.00
CA GLY A 146 -10.05 -21.30 -6.90
C GLY A 146 -8.57 -21.71 -6.89
N GLN A 147 -7.74 -21.15 -7.76
CA GLN A 147 -6.29 -21.39 -7.81
C GLN A 147 -5.51 -20.15 -7.41
N TRP A 148 -4.34 -20.32 -6.80
CA TRP A 148 -3.44 -19.21 -6.44
C TRP A 148 -2.29 -19.09 -7.45
N LEU A 149 -2.32 -18.05 -8.27
CA LEU A 149 -1.31 -17.76 -9.29
C LEU A 149 -0.23 -16.82 -8.74
N THR A 150 1.04 -17.14 -9.00
CA THR A 150 2.18 -16.28 -8.67
C THR A 150 2.33 -15.18 -9.71
N LEU A 151 2.20 -13.93 -9.30
CA LEU A 151 2.28 -12.76 -10.19
C LEU A 151 3.62 -12.05 -10.14
N GLY A 152 4.41 -12.34 -9.13
CA GLY A 152 5.74 -11.78 -8.97
C GLY A 152 6.20 -11.92 -7.53
N TYR A 153 7.10 -11.02 -7.17
CA TYR A 153 7.77 -10.99 -5.88
C TYR A 153 7.81 -9.57 -5.35
N LEU A 154 7.93 -9.40 -4.03
CA LEU A 154 8.37 -8.12 -3.50
C LEU A 154 9.80 -7.82 -4.03
N PRO A 155 10.14 -6.55 -4.28
CA PRO A 155 11.51 -6.15 -4.55
C PRO A 155 12.43 -6.64 -3.43
N ARG A 156 13.63 -7.08 -3.79
CA ARG A 156 14.56 -7.77 -2.89
C ARG A 156 14.80 -7.03 -1.57
N ASP A 157 15.04 -5.72 -1.65
CA ASP A 157 15.34 -4.90 -0.47
C ASP A 157 14.13 -4.77 0.46
N ASP A 158 12.91 -4.77 -0.09
CA ASP A 158 11.68 -4.73 0.70
C ASP A 158 11.34 -6.12 1.24
N ALA A 159 11.57 -7.18 0.48
CA ALA A 159 11.34 -8.55 0.89
C ALA A 159 12.08 -8.89 2.19
N VAL A 160 13.32 -8.42 2.35
CA VAL A 160 14.11 -8.53 3.60
C VAL A 160 13.39 -7.87 4.79
N LYS A 161 12.85 -6.66 4.62
CA LYS A 161 12.14 -5.94 5.68
C LYS A 161 10.85 -6.65 6.11
N TRP A 162 10.20 -7.34 5.18
CA TRP A 162 8.95 -8.07 5.42
C TRP A 162 9.16 -9.43 6.09
N GLN A 163 10.38 -9.99 6.09
CA GLN A 163 10.66 -11.31 6.66
C GLN A 163 10.21 -11.48 8.12
N PRO A 164 10.49 -10.55 9.06
CA PRO A 164 10.09 -10.72 10.47
C PRO A 164 8.56 -10.79 10.62
N THR A 165 7.85 -9.83 10.05
CA THR A 165 6.38 -9.74 10.14
C THR A 165 5.71 -10.96 9.52
N LEU A 166 6.14 -11.38 8.32
CA LEU A 166 5.53 -12.54 7.66
C LEU A 166 5.86 -13.85 8.39
N LYS A 167 7.06 -13.98 8.96
CA LYS A 167 7.43 -15.16 9.75
C LYS A 167 6.60 -15.28 11.03
N GLU A 168 6.30 -14.15 11.68
CA GLU A 168 5.43 -14.11 12.85
C GLU A 168 3.98 -14.49 12.51
N LEU A 169 3.44 -13.99 11.39
CA LEU A 169 2.12 -14.39 10.92
C LEU A 169 2.08 -15.88 10.59
N GLU A 170 3.08 -16.38 9.85
CA GLU A 170 3.20 -17.80 9.50
C GLU A 170 3.28 -18.71 10.74
N SER A 171 4.03 -18.32 11.79
CA SER A 171 4.14 -19.10 13.02
C SER A 171 2.83 -19.15 13.81
N GLY A 172 1.98 -18.14 13.65
CA GLY A 172 0.60 -18.10 14.14
C GLY A 172 -0.40 -18.86 13.26
N GLY A 173 0.04 -19.47 12.15
CA GLY A 173 -0.84 -20.13 11.18
C GLY A 173 -1.68 -19.16 10.37
N LEU A 174 -1.21 -17.93 10.19
CA LEU A 174 -1.89 -16.85 9.47
C LEU A 174 -1.21 -16.58 8.12
N VAL A 175 -2.01 -16.19 7.13
CA VAL A 175 -1.51 -15.77 5.81
C VAL A 175 -1.74 -14.28 5.62
N ALA A 176 -0.69 -13.55 5.26
CA ALA A 176 -0.78 -12.13 4.96
C ALA A 176 -1.56 -11.88 3.67
N GLN A 177 -2.60 -11.05 3.74
CA GLN A 177 -3.37 -10.57 2.59
C GLN A 177 -3.36 -9.04 2.52
N CYS A 178 -3.35 -8.48 1.32
CA CYS A 178 -3.43 -7.04 1.12
C CYS A 178 -4.28 -6.69 -0.10
N LEU A 179 -4.68 -5.42 -0.17
CA LEU A 179 -5.29 -4.86 -1.37
C LEU A 179 -4.21 -4.71 -2.45
N ALA A 180 -4.54 -5.08 -3.68
CA ALA A 180 -3.73 -4.84 -4.85
C ALA A 180 -4.55 -4.09 -5.90
N ARG A 181 -3.85 -3.28 -6.70
CA ARG A 181 -4.40 -2.63 -7.89
C ARG A 181 -3.59 -3.02 -9.11
N ILE A 182 -4.29 -3.46 -10.14
CA ILE A 182 -3.73 -3.82 -11.44
C ILE A 182 -4.02 -2.71 -12.43
N TYR A 183 -2.98 -2.21 -13.08
CA TYR A 183 -3.04 -1.18 -14.10
C TYR A 183 -2.59 -1.75 -15.44
N LYS A 184 -3.09 -1.20 -16.54
CA LYS A 184 -2.50 -1.40 -17.86
C LYS A 184 -1.20 -0.62 -17.93
N ASP A 185 -0.14 -1.30 -18.37
CA ASP A 185 1.12 -0.62 -18.66
C ASP A 185 0.91 0.37 -19.81
N GLY A 186 1.18 1.65 -19.57
CA GLY A 186 1.05 2.70 -20.58
C GLY A 186 2.04 2.57 -21.75
N ARG A 187 3.04 1.69 -21.65
CA ARG A 187 4.11 1.52 -22.67
C ARG A 187 4.02 0.20 -23.45
N GLY A 188 3.01 -0.63 -23.22
CA GLY A 188 2.84 -1.91 -23.93
C GLY A 188 1.54 -2.64 -23.60
N ASN A 189 1.45 -3.92 -23.98
CA ASN A 189 0.29 -4.78 -23.68
C ASN A 189 0.40 -5.49 -22.31
N GLY A 190 1.20 -4.93 -21.39
CA GLY A 190 1.47 -5.48 -20.07
C GLY A 190 0.50 -4.99 -19.01
N HIS A 191 0.62 -5.57 -17.81
CA HIS A 191 -0.05 -5.09 -16.61
C HIS A 191 0.99 -4.83 -15.52
N GLN A 192 0.70 -3.84 -14.68
CA GLN A 192 1.47 -3.51 -13.49
C GLN A 192 0.61 -3.68 -12.25
N VAL A 193 1.11 -4.38 -11.25
CA VAL A 193 0.51 -4.62 -9.96
C VAL A 193 1.19 -3.70 -8.94
N VAL A 194 0.36 -2.95 -8.24
CA VAL A 194 0.76 -2.16 -7.07
C VAL A 194 0.01 -2.71 -5.87
N LEU A 195 0.75 -3.18 -4.88
CA LEU A 195 0.19 -3.58 -3.60
C LEU A 195 -0.01 -2.34 -2.75
N HIS A 196 -1.15 -2.27 -2.08
CA HIS A 196 -1.41 -1.25 -1.08
C HIS A 196 -1.03 -1.82 0.28
N LEU A 197 0.13 -1.41 0.75
CA LEU A 197 0.80 -1.99 1.92
C LEU A 197 1.44 -0.86 2.72
N SER A 198 1.12 -0.81 4.01
CA SER A 198 1.91 -0.07 5.00
C SER A 198 3.30 -0.70 5.15
N GLU A 199 4.22 0.03 5.80
CA GLU A 199 5.50 -0.54 6.21
C GLU A 199 5.31 -1.76 7.13
N PRO A 200 6.26 -2.72 7.15
CA PRO A 200 6.10 -4.00 7.85
C PRO A 200 5.78 -3.90 9.34
N ASP A 201 6.29 -2.87 10.02
CA ASP A 201 6.07 -2.58 11.44
C ASP A 201 4.70 -1.95 11.73
N ARG A 202 4.00 -1.48 10.68
CA ARG A 202 2.68 -0.84 10.76
C ARG A 202 1.62 -1.56 9.93
N ALA A 203 1.95 -2.70 9.34
CA ALA A 203 1.06 -3.46 8.47
C ALA A 203 0.06 -4.32 9.23
N VAL A 204 0.38 -4.74 10.45
CA VAL A 204 -0.49 -5.58 11.29
C VAL A 204 -1.15 -4.71 12.35
N ALA A 205 -2.49 -4.76 12.40
CA ALA A 205 -3.26 -4.06 13.42
C ALA A 205 -3.00 -4.63 14.81
N GLY A 206 -3.05 -3.76 15.82
CA GLY A 206 -2.96 -4.19 17.21
C GLY A 206 -4.18 -4.97 17.71
N ASN A 207 -5.31 -4.89 17.01
CA ASN A 207 -6.53 -5.65 17.30
C ASN A 207 -6.98 -6.42 16.06
N SER A 208 -7.80 -7.45 16.27
CA SER A 208 -8.38 -8.23 15.17
C SER A 208 -9.42 -7.39 14.41
N ALA A 209 -9.50 -7.60 13.10
CA ALA A 209 -10.64 -7.12 12.33
C ALA A 209 -11.92 -7.72 12.92
N PRO A 210 -13.02 -6.94 13.08
CA PRO A 210 -14.25 -7.50 13.61
C PRO A 210 -14.82 -8.56 12.67
N ASP A 211 -15.29 -9.68 13.24
CA ASP A 211 -15.81 -10.81 12.47
C ASP A 211 -17.02 -10.38 11.62
N GLY A 212 -16.99 -10.77 10.34
CA GLY A 212 -18.06 -10.46 9.39
C GLY A 212 -18.20 -8.98 9.02
N ALA A 213 -17.22 -8.14 9.40
CA ALA A 213 -17.27 -6.72 9.06
C ALA A 213 -17.04 -6.47 7.57
N VAL A 214 -17.76 -5.48 7.04
CA VAL A 214 -17.43 -4.83 5.77
C VAL A 214 -16.20 -3.96 6.01
N LEU A 215 -15.06 -4.40 5.50
CA LEU A 215 -13.79 -3.69 5.65
C LEU A 215 -13.63 -2.65 4.55
N LEU A 216 -13.63 -1.38 4.94
CA LEU A 216 -13.51 -0.25 4.01
C LEU A 216 -12.08 -0.07 3.49
N ASP A 217 -11.95 0.74 2.44
CA ASP A 217 -10.65 1.14 1.90
C ASP A 217 -10.08 2.34 2.64
N ALA A 218 -8.76 2.34 2.79
CA ALA A 218 -8.02 3.42 3.42
C ALA A 218 -7.50 4.42 2.37
N GLU A 219 -8.38 5.23 1.79
CA GLU A 219 -8.00 6.16 0.71
C GLU A 219 -7.79 7.60 1.16
N ARG A 220 -8.48 8.03 2.23
CA ARG A 220 -8.45 9.42 2.74
C ARG A 220 -8.39 9.43 4.26
N GLU A 221 -7.39 10.13 4.79
CA GLU A 221 -7.31 10.41 6.23
C GLU A 221 -8.47 11.32 6.67
N CYS A 222 -9.11 10.96 7.77
CA CYS A 222 -10.22 11.68 8.37
C CYS A 222 -9.97 11.87 9.86
N ALA A 223 -10.06 13.12 10.31
CA ALA A 223 -9.98 13.46 11.72
C ALA A 223 -11.20 12.95 12.49
N VAL A 224 -10.97 12.57 13.74
CA VAL A 224 -11.98 12.33 14.76
C VAL A 224 -11.97 13.54 15.71
N ILE A 225 -13.07 13.74 16.44
CA ILE A 225 -13.20 14.75 17.47
C ILE A 225 -13.76 14.13 18.75
N GLY A 226 -13.42 14.73 19.89
CA GLY A 226 -13.92 14.34 21.21
C GLY A 226 -13.05 13.29 21.92
N GLU A 227 -11.89 12.94 21.36
CA GLU A 227 -10.96 11.94 21.87
C GLU A 227 -10.51 12.22 23.30
N GLN A 228 -10.43 13.50 23.71
CA GLN A 228 -10.10 13.88 25.09
C GLN A 228 -11.07 13.30 26.14
N HIS A 229 -12.29 12.95 25.73
CA HIS A 229 -13.31 12.33 26.59
C HIS A 229 -13.30 10.80 26.49
N CYS A 230 -12.47 10.23 25.62
CA CYS A 230 -12.40 8.81 25.29
C CYS A 230 -11.04 8.19 25.64
N GLN A 231 -10.26 8.81 26.55
CA GLN A 231 -8.90 8.36 26.87
C GLN A 231 -8.84 6.96 27.47
N ASP A 232 -9.87 6.54 28.20
CA ASP A 232 -9.97 5.17 28.73
C ASP A 232 -10.02 4.14 27.60
N ALA A 233 -10.82 4.40 26.56
CA ALA A 233 -10.91 3.54 25.38
C ALA A 233 -9.60 3.52 24.59
N LEU A 234 -8.96 4.68 24.43
CA LEU A 234 -7.70 4.81 23.68
C LEU A 234 -6.48 4.28 24.45
N SER A 235 -6.61 3.98 25.76
CA SER A 235 -5.51 3.51 26.61
C SER A 235 -5.59 2.05 27.02
N GLU A 236 -6.75 1.41 26.82
CA GLU A 236 -7.04 0.06 27.33
C GLU A 236 -6.07 -1.02 26.86
N ARG A 237 -5.52 -0.88 25.64
CA ARG A 237 -4.59 -1.83 25.04
C ARG A 237 -3.15 -1.68 25.55
N ALA A 238 -2.97 -1.63 26.87
CA ALA A 238 -1.70 -1.33 27.54
C ALA A 238 -1.02 -0.07 27.00
N GLY A 239 -1.84 0.89 26.55
CA GLY A 239 -1.38 2.11 25.90
C GLY A 239 -0.75 1.94 24.51
N TRP A 240 -1.15 0.91 23.76
CA TRP A 240 -0.74 0.72 22.37
C TRP A 240 -0.91 2.00 21.53
N ILE A 241 0.13 2.30 20.76
CA ILE A 241 0.19 3.35 19.75
C ILE A 241 0.47 2.68 18.41
N GLY A 242 -0.31 3.01 17.38
CA GLY A 242 -0.16 2.47 16.04
C GLY A 242 -1.47 1.99 15.41
N PRO A 243 -1.38 1.12 14.38
CA PRO A 243 -2.53 0.71 13.58
C PRO A 243 -3.53 -0.12 14.39
N VAL A 244 -4.82 0.15 14.17
CA VAL A 244 -5.96 -0.57 14.74
C VAL A 244 -7.14 -0.58 13.77
N TRP A 245 -8.00 -1.59 13.87
CA TRP A 245 -9.33 -1.57 13.28
C TRP A 245 -10.27 -0.73 14.16
N ALA A 246 -10.99 0.19 13.52
CA ALA A 246 -12.09 0.93 14.12
C ALA A 246 -13.41 0.57 13.44
N THR A 247 -14.51 0.56 14.20
CA THR A 247 -15.87 0.37 13.66
C THR A 247 -16.61 1.69 13.59
N LEU A 248 -17.45 1.82 12.56
CA LEU A 248 -18.24 3.01 12.29
C LEU A 248 -19.71 2.76 12.65
N HIS A 249 -20.30 3.68 13.39
CA HIS A 249 -21.68 3.60 13.87
C HIS A 249 -22.43 4.89 13.53
N ALA A 250 -23.74 4.79 13.30
CA ALA A 250 -24.58 5.99 13.24
C ALA A 250 -24.61 6.64 14.63
N GLY A 251 -24.42 7.96 14.69
CA GLY A 251 -24.43 8.70 15.95
C GLY A 251 -24.92 10.13 15.77
N THR A 252 -24.80 10.91 16.82
CA THR A 252 -25.14 12.34 16.83
C THR A 252 -23.99 13.14 17.40
N VAL A 253 -23.77 14.35 16.87
CA VAL A 253 -22.76 15.28 17.40
C VAL A 253 -23.08 15.57 18.87
N PRO A 254 -22.13 15.31 19.80
CA PRO A 254 -22.44 15.37 21.23
C PRO A 254 -22.58 16.83 21.72
N THR A 255 -21.74 17.75 21.26
CA THR A 255 -21.66 19.12 21.81
C THR A 255 -21.42 20.18 20.72
N GLY A 256 -21.60 21.46 21.09
CA GLY A 256 -21.32 22.61 20.23
C GLY A 256 -22.48 23.02 19.31
N LYS A 257 -22.19 23.89 18.33
CA LYS A 257 -23.18 24.52 17.42
C LYS A 257 -24.05 23.51 16.67
N HIS A 258 -23.53 22.32 16.41
CA HIS A 258 -24.20 21.26 15.65
C HIS A 258 -24.68 20.09 16.53
N SER A 259 -24.79 20.29 17.85
CA SER A 259 -25.25 19.24 18.77
C SER A 259 -26.58 18.64 18.31
N GLY A 260 -26.69 17.30 18.37
CA GLY A 260 -27.84 16.53 17.93
C GLY A 260 -27.90 16.25 16.42
N ALA A 261 -27.05 16.89 15.60
CA ALA A 261 -26.98 16.57 14.17
C ALA A 261 -26.43 15.15 13.94
N PRO A 262 -26.88 14.41 12.91
CA PRO A 262 -26.31 13.11 12.57
C PRO A 262 -24.81 13.18 12.30
N THR A 263 -24.07 12.20 12.80
CA THR A 263 -22.64 12.01 12.52
C THR A 263 -22.28 10.53 12.53
N VAL A 264 -21.00 10.23 12.32
CA VAL A 264 -20.44 8.89 12.47
C VAL A 264 -19.72 8.81 13.82
N GLU A 265 -20.17 7.90 14.67
CA GLU A 265 -19.49 7.51 15.90
C GLU A 265 -18.42 6.47 15.60
N VAL A 266 -17.26 6.63 16.21
CA VAL A 266 -16.08 5.80 15.99
C VAL A 266 -15.86 4.96 17.23
N ARG A 267 -15.70 3.64 17.04
CA ARG A 267 -15.39 2.74 18.15
C ARG A 267 -14.15 1.92 17.89
N VAL A 268 -13.28 1.80 18.90
CA VAL A 268 -12.15 0.87 18.93
C VAL A 268 -12.47 -0.15 20.01
N ASP A 269 -12.35 -1.44 19.67
CA ASP A 269 -12.69 -2.57 20.56
C ASP A 269 -14.08 -2.45 21.21
N GLY A 270 -15.04 -1.92 20.46
CA GLY A 270 -16.43 -1.74 20.91
C GLY A 270 -16.67 -0.53 21.82
N LYS A 271 -15.63 0.21 22.21
CA LYS A 271 -15.75 1.44 23.02
C LYS A 271 -15.66 2.68 22.16
N VAL A 272 -16.41 3.71 22.53
CA VAL A 272 -16.41 5.00 21.83
C VAL A 272 -15.03 5.65 21.92
N ALA A 273 -14.43 5.89 20.77
CA ALA A 273 -13.12 6.53 20.59
C ALA A 273 -13.26 7.99 20.11
N GLY A 274 -14.46 8.42 19.76
CA GLY A 274 -14.79 9.78 19.33
C GLY A 274 -15.89 9.79 18.27
N THR A 275 -16.08 10.94 17.63
CA THR A 275 -17.06 11.13 16.55
C THR A 275 -16.46 11.93 15.41
N MET A 276 -17.04 11.86 14.22
CA MET A 276 -16.66 12.79 13.14
C MET A 276 -17.26 14.19 13.37
N ALA A 277 -16.59 15.23 12.90
CA ALA A 277 -17.17 16.57 12.85
C ALA A 277 -18.39 16.59 11.92
N ALA A 278 -19.38 17.46 12.18
CA ALA A 278 -20.68 17.47 11.47
C ALA A 278 -20.58 17.43 9.93
N ALA A 279 -19.65 18.20 9.34
CA ALA A 279 -19.45 18.22 7.88
C ALA A 279 -18.92 16.87 7.34
N GLN A 280 -17.99 16.23 8.06
CA GLN A 280 -17.51 14.89 7.71
C GLN A 280 -18.58 13.83 7.99
N GLY A 281 -19.32 13.95 9.09
CA GLY A 281 -20.45 13.08 9.43
C GLY A 281 -21.52 13.08 8.34
N ALA A 282 -21.85 14.25 7.77
CA ALA A 282 -22.75 14.35 6.63
C ALA A 282 -22.18 13.67 5.37
N ARG A 283 -20.87 13.82 5.12
CA ARG A 283 -20.19 13.21 3.97
C ARG A 283 -20.14 11.68 4.04
N TYR A 284 -19.89 11.12 5.22
CA TYR A 284 -19.68 9.68 5.42
C TYR A 284 -20.85 8.97 6.11
N GLY A 285 -21.96 9.66 6.36
CA GLY A 285 -23.08 9.17 7.16
C GLY A 285 -23.78 7.93 6.59
N THR A 286 -23.56 7.60 5.32
CA THR A 286 -24.07 6.38 4.69
C THR A 286 -23.20 5.15 4.96
N LEU A 287 -21.92 5.33 5.30
CA LEU A 287 -20.97 4.22 5.48
C LEU A 287 -21.41 3.22 6.56
N PRO A 288 -21.90 3.63 7.75
CA PRO A 288 -22.35 2.68 8.76
C PRO A 288 -23.50 1.76 8.32
N SER A 289 -24.21 2.10 7.22
CA SER A 289 -25.33 1.31 6.69
C SER A 289 -24.90 0.26 5.65
N LEU A 290 -23.61 0.16 5.31
CA LEU A 290 -23.11 -0.79 4.29
C LEU A 290 -23.17 -2.25 4.74
N GLY A 291 -23.33 -2.52 6.03
CA GLY A 291 -23.41 -3.87 6.58
C GLY A 291 -23.73 -3.85 8.08
N PRO A 292 -23.87 -5.03 8.70
CA PRO A 292 -24.15 -5.15 10.14
C PRO A 292 -23.00 -4.61 11.00
N VAL A 293 -21.76 -4.75 10.52
CA VAL A 293 -20.57 -4.15 11.11
C VAL A 293 -19.75 -3.58 9.95
N VAL A 294 -19.36 -2.32 10.09
CA VAL A 294 -18.51 -1.62 9.12
C VAL A 294 -17.24 -1.21 9.83
N ALA A 295 -16.09 -1.62 9.31
CA ALA A 295 -14.79 -1.35 9.90
C ALA A 295 -13.85 -0.68 8.92
N CYS A 296 -12.95 0.14 9.44
CA CYS A 296 -11.93 0.84 8.68
C CYS A 296 -10.58 0.76 9.38
N GLU A 297 -9.54 0.99 8.59
CA GLU A 297 -8.20 1.18 9.11
C GLU A 297 -8.13 2.50 9.89
N ALA A 298 -7.49 2.47 11.05
CA ALA A 298 -7.31 3.62 11.92
C ALA A 298 -5.93 3.57 12.59
N GLU A 299 -5.48 4.70 13.11
CA GLU A 299 -4.26 4.79 13.89
C GLU A 299 -4.51 5.53 15.19
N ILE A 300 -4.12 4.93 16.31
CA ILE A 300 -3.99 5.62 17.59
C ILE A 300 -2.60 6.22 17.66
N PHE A 301 -2.50 7.51 17.94
CA PHE A 301 -1.22 8.22 18.03
C PHE A 301 -1.18 9.14 19.25
N GLU A 302 0.03 9.51 19.69
CA GLU A 302 0.21 10.49 20.75
C GLU A 302 0.03 11.89 20.19
N GLY A 303 -1.05 12.54 20.58
CA GLY A 303 -1.26 13.96 20.36
C GLY A 303 -0.47 14.81 21.36
N SER A 304 -0.52 16.12 21.18
CA SER A 304 0.20 17.07 22.05
C SER A 304 -0.28 17.09 23.51
N ARG A 305 -1.49 16.58 23.78
CA ARG A 305 -2.14 16.63 25.10
C ARG A 305 -2.73 15.31 25.55
N TYR A 306 -3.17 14.49 24.61
CA TYR A 306 -3.90 13.25 24.85
C TYR A 306 -3.73 12.32 23.64
N ARG A 307 -4.13 11.05 23.78
CA ARG A 307 -4.13 10.11 22.66
C ARG A 307 -5.24 10.48 21.67
N GLU A 308 -4.91 10.48 20.40
CA GLU A 308 -5.81 10.83 19.31
C GLU A 308 -6.00 9.61 18.40
N VAL A 309 -7.06 9.63 17.61
CA VAL A 309 -7.33 8.61 16.60
C VAL A 309 -7.61 9.27 15.26
N ARG A 310 -7.00 8.75 14.20
CA ARG A 310 -7.35 9.11 12.83
C ARG A 310 -7.88 7.90 12.08
N LEU A 311 -8.83 8.15 11.19
CA LEU A 311 -9.43 7.13 10.35
C LEU A 311 -8.93 7.23 8.92
N PHE A 312 -8.98 6.11 8.22
CA PHE A 312 -8.75 6.08 6.79
C PHE A 312 -9.98 5.50 6.09
N LEU A 313 -10.66 6.36 5.36
CA LEU A 313 -11.96 6.09 4.75
C LEU A 313 -11.86 6.15 3.21
N PRO A 314 -12.80 5.53 2.48
CA PRO A 314 -12.84 5.61 1.03
C PRO A 314 -13.12 7.06 0.57
N LYS A 315 -12.77 7.37 -0.68
CA LYS A 315 -13.29 8.58 -1.34
C LYS A 315 -14.79 8.41 -1.59
N VAL A 316 -15.57 9.48 -1.37
CA VAL A 316 -17.05 9.48 -1.51
C VAL A 316 -17.56 10.73 -2.25
N ASP A 317 -16.65 11.46 -2.88
CA ASP A 317 -16.85 12.68 -3.66
C ASP A 317 -17.30 12.43 -5.10
#